data_AF-A0A453IAR5-F1
#
_entry.id   AF-A0A453IAR5-F1
#
_cell.length_a   1.000
_cell.length_b   1.000
_cell.length_c   1.000
_cell.angle_alpha   90.00
_cell.angle_beta   90.00
_cell.angle_gamma   90.00
#
_symmetry.space_group_name_H-M   'P 1'
#
loop_
_entity.id
_entity.type
_entity.pdbx_description
1 polymer ?
#
loop_
_entity_poly.entity_id
_entity_poly.type
_entity_poly.pdbx_seq_one_letter_code
_entity_poly.pdbx_strand_id
1 'polypeptide(L)'
;RLNCQKAAMRSLRLARNSSIHDHERLVYEGWILYDTGHRDEALEKAEQSLSLQRSFEAFFLKAYALGDSSLDVESALSVVQLLEHANSCASDNLRKG
;
A
#
# COMPACT_ATOMS: atom_id res chain seq x y z
N ARG A 1 -6.93 -7.42 15.30
CA ARG A 1 -7.07 -6.01 14.84
C ARG A 1 -6.52 -5.10 15.92
N LEU A 2 -5.46 -4.34 15.63
CA LEU A 2 -4.90 -3.35 16.57
C LEU A 2 -6.01 -2.38 17.00
N ASN A 3 -6.20 -2.25 18.30
CA ASN A 3 -7.35 -1.58 18.92
C ASN A 3 -7.33 -0.04 18.82
N CYS A 4 -6.58 0.51 17.86
CA CYS A 4 -6.31 1.94 17.73
C CYS A 4 -6.25 2.40 16.26
N GLN A 5 -7.25 2.05 15.43
CA GLN A 5 -7.35 2.52 14.03
C GLN A 5 -7.15 4.04 13.92
N LYS A 6 -7.65 4.83 14.89
CA LYS A 6 -7.44 6.29 14.95
C LYS A 6 -5.97 6.69 15.09
N ALA A 7 -5.18 5.97 15.88
CA ALA A 7 -3.76 6.26 16.07
C ALA A 7 -2.96 5.90 14.81
N ALA A 8 -3.24 4.73 14.21
CA ALA A 8 -2.63 4.33 12.95
C ALA A 8 -2.89 5.35 11.83
N MET A 9 -4.15 5.79 11.68
CA MET A 9 -4.53 6.81 10.70
C MET A 9 -3.85 8.17 10.95
N ARG A 10 -3.68 8.56 12.22
CA ARG A 10 -2.94 9.78 12.56
C ARG A 10 -1.46 9.66 12.17
N SER A 11 -0.83 8.52 12.47
CA SER A 11 0.57 8.25 12.11
C SER A 11 0.78 8.26 10.60
N LEU A 12 -0.11 7.61 9.83
CA LEU A 12 -0.04 7.62 8.35
C LEU A 12 -0.17 9.03 7.78
N ARG A 13 -1.08 9.86 8.31
CA ARG A 13 -1.22 11.27 7.88
C ARG A 13 0.02 12.09 8.18
N LEU A 14 0.62 11.90 9.36
CA LEU A 14 1.87 12.57 9.73
C LEU A 14 3.01 12.12 8.81
N ALA A 15 3.15 10.82 8.57
CA ALA A 15 4.18 10.27 7.70
C ALA A 15 4.05 10.80 6.27
N ARG A 16 2.83 10.83 5.71
CA ARG A 16 2.53 11.44 4.41
C ARG A 16 2.98 12.90 4.34
N ASN A 17 2.64 13.70 5.35
CA ASN A 17 2.95 15.13 5.36
C ASN A 17 4.46 15.40 5.56
N SER A 18 5.19 14.49 6.19
CA SER A 18 6.64 14.59 6.43
C SER A 18 7.49 13.90 5.36
N SER A 19 6.86 13.11 4.49
CA SER A 19 7.52 12.37 3.43
C SER A 19 8.21 13.31 2.44
N ILE A 20 9.44 13.00 2.06
CA ILE A 20 10.23 13.83 1.14
C ILE A 20 9.91 13.44 -0.30
N HIS A 21 9.72 12.15 -0.57
CA HIS A 21 9.51 11.63 -1.91
C HIS A 21 8.01 11.47 -2.23
N ASP A 22 7.65 11.68 -3.49
CA ASP A 22 6.27 11.58 -3.96
C ASP A 22 5.74 10.14 -3.95
N HIS A 23 6.57 9.15 -4.30
CA HIS A 23 6.15 7.74 -4.27
C HIS A 23 5.77 7.30 -2.85
N GLU A 24 6.55 7.68 -1.83
CA GLU A 24 6.24 7.44 -0.42
C GLU A 24 4.92 8.11 0.01
N ARG A 25 4.66 9.35 -0.45
CA ARG A 25 3.39 10.05 -0.17
C ARG A 25 2.19 9.29 -0.75
N LEU A 26 2.33 8.80 -1.99
CA LEU A 26 1.30 8.01 -2.67
C LEU A 26 1.03 6.70 -1.93
N VAL A 27 2.07 6.01 -1.44
CA VAL A 27 1.91 4.82 -0.59
C VAL A 27 1.10 5.14 0.67
N TYR A 28 1.45 6.20 1.40
CA TYR A 28 0.71 6.57 2.61
C TYR A 28 -0.74 6.99 2.32
N GLU A 29 -0.97 7.74 1.24
CA GLU A 29 -2.32 8.08 0.79
C GLU A 29 -3.13 6.83 0.44
N GLY A 30 -2.53 5.88 -0.27
CA GLY A 30 -3.15 4.62 -0.62
C GLY A 30 -3.52 3.77 0.59
N TRP A 31 -2.66 3.69 1.63
CA TRP A 31 -3.02 3.02 2.89
C TRP A 31 -4.18 3.69 3.62
N ILE A 32 -4.23 5.02 3.63
CA ILE A 32 -5.34 5.79 4.20
C ILE A 32 -6.66 5.49 3.46
N LEU A 33 -6.61 5.43 2.13
CA LEU A 33 -7.77 5.11 1.29
C LEU A 33 -8.24 3.68 1.52
N TYR A 34 -7.32 2.71 1.55
CA TYR A 34 -7.61 1.31 1.83
C TYR A 34 -8.28 1.13 3.21
N ASP A 35 -7.70 1.71 4.25
CA ASP A 35 -8.23 1.63 5.62
C ASP A 35 -9.58 2.34 5.82
N THR A 36 -9.96 3.24 4.89
CA THR A 36 -11.25 3.94 4.88
C THR A 36 -12.26 3.34 3.91
N GLY A 37 -11.91 2.25 3.22
CA GLY A 37 -12.80 1.49 2.33
C GLY A 37 -12.75 1.89 0.86
N HIS A 38 -11.90 2.84 0.47
CA HIS A 38 -11.75 3.33 -0.90
C HIS A 38 -10.70 2.48 -1.65
N ARG A 39 -11.04 1.22 -1.93
CA ARG A 39 -10.07 0.22 -2.44
C ARG A 39 -9.57 0.52 -3.85
N ASP A 40 -10.45 0.92 -4.76
CA ASP A 40 -10.07 1.21 -6.14
C ASP A 40 -9.11 2.41 -6.20
N GLU A 41 -9.39 3.46 -5.42
CA GLU A 41 -8.48 4.61 -5.29
C GLU A 41 -7.16 4.21 -4.65
N ALA A 42 -7.17 3.32 -3.64
CA ALA A 42 -5.95 2.81 -3.03
C ALA A 42 -5.09 2.02 -4.02
N LEU A 43 -5.72 1.21 -4.88
CA LEU A 43 -5.06 0.49 -5.95
C LEU A 43 -4.41 1.45 -6.96
N GLU A 44 -5.14 2.48 -7.37
CA GLU A 44 -4.62 3.51 -8.28
C GLU A 44 -3.39 4.22 -7.69
N LYS A 45 -3.43 4.59 -6.41
CA LYS A 45 -2.27 5.21 -5.73
C LYS A 45 -1.06 4.30 -5.66
N ALA A 46 -1.28 2.99 -5.44
CA ALA A 46 -0.20 2.02 -5.46
C ALA A 46 0.44 1.92 -6.85
N GLU A 47 -0.35 1.91 -7.92
CA GLU A 47 0.14 1.90 -9.30
C GLU A 47 0.91 3.17 -9.67
N GLN A 48 0.37 4.34 -9.30
CA GLN A 48 1.06 5.62 -9.47
C GLN A 48 2.40 5.61 -8.74
N SER A 49 2.45 5.15 -7.48
CA SER A 49 3.70 5.00 -6.74
C SER A 49 4.69 4.09 -7.46
N LEU A 50 4.25 2.90 -7.90
CA LEU A 50 5.11 1.93 -8.59
C LEU A 50 5.67 2.47 -9.91
N SER A 51 4.92 3.32 -10.60
CA SER A 51 5.38 3.99 -11.83
C SER A 51 6.49 5.01 -11.57
N LEU A 52 6.50 5.64 -10.38
CA LEU A 52 7.55 6.57 -9.97
C LEU A 52 8.76 5.82 -9.43
N GLN A 53 8.52 4.90 -8.49
CA GLN A 53 9.56 4.07 -7.88
C GLN A 53 8.94 2.76 -7.40
N ARG A 54 9.52 1.65 -7.87
CA ARG A 54 9.17 0.32 -7.39
C ARG A 54 9.67 0.15 -5.97
N SER A 55 8.77 -0.20 -5.06
CA SER A 55 9.12 -0.51 -3.68
C SER A 55 8.28 -1.62 -3.08
N PHE A 56 8.81 -2.24 -2.03
CA PHE A 56 8.11 -3.28 -1.29
C PHE A 56 6.72 -2.79 -0.86
N GLU A 57 6.64 -1.59 -0.26
CA GLU A 57 5.41 -1.06 0.31
C GLU A 57 4.34 -0.75 -0.73
N ALA A 58 4.72 -0.29 -1.93
CA ALA A 58 3.78 -0.04 -3.01
C ALA A 58 3.24 -1.35 -3.61
N PHE A 59 4.08 -2.37 -3.82
CA PHE A 59 3.62 -3.70 -4.25
C PHE A 59 2.71 -4.35 -3.20
N PHE A 60 3.06 -4.21 -1.92
CA PHE A 60 2.28 -4.78 -0.83
C PHE A 60 0.90 -4.13 -0.71
N LEU A 61 0.81 -2.81 -0.83
CA LEU A 61 -0.47 -2.09 -0.88
C LEU A 61 -1.33 -2.58 -2.06
N LYS A 62 -0.74 -2.67 -3.27
CA LYS A 62 -1.43 -3.16 -4.47
C LYS A 62 -1.99 -4.58 -4.26
N ALA A 63 -1.20 -5.48 -3.68
CA ALA A 63 -1.62 -6.83 -3.37
C ALA A 63 -2.81 -6.88 -2.39
N TYR A 64 -2.79 -6.04 -1.34
CA TYR A 64 -3.88 -5.95 -0.36
C TYR A 64 -5.15 -5.38 -0.96
N ALA A 65 -5.05 -4.28 -1.71
CA ALA A 65 -6.19 -3.67 -2.37
C ALA A 65 -6.84 -4.64 -3.38
N LEU A 66 -6.02 -5.35 -4.17
CA LEU A 66 -6.51 -6.33 -5.15
C LEU A 66 -7.15 -7.57 -4.48
N GLY A 67 -6.50 -8.13 -3.45
CA GLY A 67 -6.97 -9.33 -2.77
C GLY A 67 -8.29 -9.15 -2.03
N ASP A 68 -8.61 -7.93 -1.59
CA ASP A 68 -9.90 -7.61 -0.98
C ASP A 68 -11.01 -7.37 -2.01
N SER A 69 -10.67 -7.03 -3.26
CA SER A 69 -11.64 -6.69 -4.30
C SER A 69 -12.23 -7.92 -5.01
N SER A 70 -11.52 -9.05 -5.04
CA SER A 70 -12.02 -10.30 -5.61
C SER A 70 -11.42 -11.56 -4.97
N LEU A 71 -12.25 -12.61 -4.84
CA LEU A 71 -11.88 -13.92 -4.27
C LEU A 71 -11.64 -14.99 -5.34
N ASP A 72 -11.54 -14.61 -6.61
CA ASP A 72 -11.30 -15.56 -7.69
C ASP A 72 -9.83 -16.03 -7.75
N VAL A 73 -9.61 -17.16 -8.42
CA VAL A 73 -8.29 -17.82 -8.51
C VAL A 73 -7.28 -16.96 -9.27
N GLU A 74 -7.70 -16.21 -10.28
CA GLU A 74 -6.82 -15.35 -11.08
C GLU A 74 -6.34 -14.14 -10.27
N SER A 75 -7.23 -13.55 -9.48
CA SER A 75 -6.89 -12.52 -8.50
C SER A 75 -5.93 -13.05 -7.44
N ALA A 76 -6.15 -14.27 -6.92
CA ALA A 76 -5.24 -14.89 -5.96
C ALA A 76 -3.83 -15.11 -6.54
N LEU A 77 -3.73 -15.59 -7.79
CA LEU A 77 -2.45 -15.74 -8.49
C LEU A 77 -1.75 -14.39 -8.69
N SER A 78 -2.51 -13.36 -9.07
CA SER A 78 -1.99 -12.00 -9.23
C SER A 78 -1.46 -11.43 -7.92
N VAL A 79 -2.15 -11.67 -6.80
CA VAL A 79 -1.69 -11.29 -5.46
C VAL A 79 -0.38 -11.99 -5.09
N VAL A 80 -0.26 -13.29 -5.37
CA VAL A 80 0.99 -14.03 -5.11
C VAL A 80 2.16 -13.42 -5.89
N GLN A 81 1.98 -13.17 -7.19
CA GLN A 81 3.01 -12.55 -8.03
C GLN A 81 3.41 -11.16 -7.53
N LEU A 82 2.46 -10.35 -7.07
CA LEU A 82 2.73 -9.02 -6.50
C LEU A 82 3.57 -9.12 -5.23
N LEU A 83 3.29 -10.09 -4.35
CA LEU A 83 4.06 -10.31 -3.12
C LEU A 83 5.47 -10.85 -3.41
N GLU A 84 5.63 -11.70 -4.42
CA GLU A 84 6.96 -12.13 -4.90
C GLU A 84 7.77 -10.94 -5.42
N HIS A 85 7.14 -10.06 -6.22
CA HIS A 85 7.77 -8.82 -6.66
C HIS A 85 8.13 -7.90 -5.49
N ALA A 86 7.27 -7.78 -4.48
CA ALA A 86 7.56 -7.01 -3.28
C ALA A 86 8.85 -7.52 -2.61
N ASN A 87 8.98 -8.83 -2.39
CA ASN A 87 10.15 -9.43 -1.75
C ASN A 87 11.46 -9.23 -2.53
N SER A 88 11.38 -8.95 -3.84
CA SER A 88 12.56 -8.62 -4.65
C SER A 88 12.98 -7.15 -4.58
N CYS A 89 12.15 -6.27 -4.00
CA CYS A 89 12.44 -4.85 -3.87
C CYS A 89 13.08 -4.54 -2.51
N ALA A 90 13.93 -3.50 -2.47
CA ALA A 90 14.33 -2.92 -1.19
C ALA A 90 13.09 -2.36 -0.48
N SER A 91 13.02 -2.52 0.85
CA SER A 91 11.99 -1.84 1.64
C SER A 91 12.35 -0.37 1.75
N ASP A 92 11.34 0.49 1.61
CA ASP A 92 11.45 1.93 1.82
C ASP A 92 11.59 2.27 3.33
N ASN A 93 11.62 1.28 4.22
CA ASN A 93 11.60 1.42 5.68
C ASN A 93 10.41 2.23 6.21
N LEU A 94 9.33 2.36 5.42
CA LEU A 94 8.12 3.10 5.82
C LEU A 94 7.37 2.36 6.93
N ARG A 95 7.57 1.04 7.00
CA ARG A 95 7.00 0.15 8.02
C ARG A 95 7.95 0.02 9.21
N LYS A 96 7.89 0.96 10.15
CA LYS A 96 8.31 0.71 11.54
C LYS A 96 7.03 0.41 12.32
N GLY A 97 6.84 -0.87 12.65
CA GLY A 97 5.69 -1.34 13.42
C GLY A 97 5.48 -0.53 14.70
#